data_AF-K1Z270-F1
#
_entry.id   AF-K1Z270-F1
#
_cell.length_a   1.000
_cell.length_b   1.000
_cell.length_c   1.000
_cell.angle_alpha   90.00
_cell.angle_beta   90.00
_cell.angle_gamma   90.00
#
_symmetry.space_group_name_H-M   'P 1'
#
loop_
_entity.id
_entity.type
_entity.pdbx_description
1 polymer ?
#
loop_
_entity_poly.entity_id
_entity_poly.type
_entity_poly.pdbx_seq_one_letter_code
_entity_poly.pdbx_strand_id
1 'polypeptide(L)'
;MMEKPSQPEQEFKVLLSFEKFTSRMFPDNPEDRMPKYGNFVLYFSTGNIAESFRKNEHYLKFEKEHFDLADKLKVGIGNIKSDENYFRNLKQFEEDLYEAYRIMRGYGAVDQQLFS
;
A
#
# COMPACT_ATOMS: atom_id res chain seq x y z
N MET A 1 22.03 36.29 16.77
CA MET A 1 20.99 35.37 17.26
C MET A 1 20.80 34.32 16.18
N MET A 2 21.00 33.04 16.49
CA MET A 2 20.95 31.97 15.49
C MET A 2 19.50 31.73 15.07
N GLU A 3 19.19 31.90 13.78
CA GLU A 3 17.97 31.38 13.19
C GLU A 3 18.04 29.85 13.22
N LYS A 4 17.14 29.22 13.98
CA LYS A 4 16.96 27.77 13.93
C LYS A 4 16.42 27.41 12.55
N PRO A 5 16.99 26.43 11.83
CA PRO A 5 16.41 25.94 10.60
C PRO A 5 15.07 25.26 10.94
N SER A 6 13.99 25.80 10.39
CA SER A 6 12.67 25.19 10.38
C SER A 6 12.76 23.85 9.64
N GLN A 7 12.94 22.76 10.38
CA GLN A 7 12.81 21.41 9.84
C GLN A 7 11.39 21.25 9.26
N PRO A 8 11.20 20.53 8.14
CA PRO A 8 9.88 20.20 7.61
C PRO A 8 9.21 19.15 8.51
N GLU A 9 8.83 19.55 9.72
CA GLU A 9 7.93 18.81 10.58
C GLU A 9 6.51 19.04 10.04
N GLN A 10 5.93 18.12 9.25
CA GLN A 10 4.49 17.75 9.35
C GLN A 10 3.90 16.83 8.27
N GLU A 11 4.60 16.40 7.22
CA GLU A 11 4.01 15.40 6.29
C GLU A 11 4.00 13.95 6.86
N PHE A 12 4.63 13.73 8.02
CA PHE A 12 4.64 12.44 8.71
C PHE A 12 3.32 12.08 9.44
N LYS A 13 2.35 13.00 9.56
CA LYS A 13 1.36 12.91 10.66
C LYS A 13 -0.02 12.32 10.37
N VAL A 14 -0.41 12.03 9.13
CA VAL A 14 -1.73 11.43 8.88
C VAL A 14 -1.57 10.08 8.20
N LEU A 15 -1.57 9.03 9.01
CA LEU A 15 -1.84 7.67 8.56
C LEU A 15 -3.30 7.62 8.09
N LEU A 16 -3.56 7.05 6.91
CA LEU A 16 -4.94 6.77 6.50
C LEU A 16 -5.58 5.82 7.50
N SER A 17 -6.84 6.06 7.88
CA SER A 17 -7.62 5.04 8.57
C SER A 17 -7.88 3.85 7.64
N PHE A 18 -8.19 2.68 8.20
CA PHE A 18 -8.59 1.51 7.42
C PHE A 18 -9.71 1.86 6.42
N GLU A 19 -10.74 2.58 6.88
CA GLU A 19 -11.85 3.04 6.03
C GLU A 19 -11.38 3.95 4.88
N LYS A 20 -10.41 4.84 5.11
CA LYS A 20 -9.87 5.72 4.06
C LYS A 20 -8.93 4.99 3.11
N PHE A 21 -8.24 3.96 3.60
CA PHE A 21 -7.39 3.09 2.82
C PHE A 21 -8.27 2.25 1.86
N THR A 22 -9.31 1.60 2.38
CA THR A 22 -10.29 0.81 1.62
C THR A 22 -11.36 1.62 0.90
N SER A 23 -11.42 2.94 1.15
CA SER A 23 -12.36 3.82 0.45
C SER A 23 -12.13 3.75 -1.05
N ARG A 24 -13.20 3.33 -1.70
CA ARG A 24 -13.39 3.21 -3.13
C ARG A 24 -13.73 4.60 -3.71
N MET A 25 -12.93 5.14 -4.64
CA MET A 25 -13.28 6.42 -5.29
C MET A 25 -14.46 6.21 -6.26
N PHE A 26 -15.31 7.25 -6.35
CA PHE A 26 -16.44 7.48 -7.26
C PHE A 26 -17.83 6.93 -6.85
N PRO A 27 -18.83 7.81 -6.65
CA PRO A 27 -20.14 7.45 -6.09
C PRO A 27 -21.04 6.68 -7.06
N ASP A 28 -20.84 6.80 -8.37
CA ASP A 28 -21.87 6.46 -9.36
C ASP A 28 -21.99 4.95 -9.69
N ASN A 29 -20.98 4.12 -9.38
CA ASN A 29 -21.11 2.66 -9.51
C ASN A 29 -20.31 1.89 -8.43
N PRO A 30 -20.95 1.21 -7.45
CA PRO A 30 -20.27 0.49 -6.35
C PRO A 30 -19.32 -0.63 -6.74
N GLU A 31 -19.55 -1.23 -7.91
CA GLU A 31 -18.86 -2.43 -8.38
C GLU A 31 -17.60 -2.10 -9.21
N ASP A 32 -17.48 -0.90 -9.78
CA ASP A 32 -16.33 -0.45 -10.61
C ASP A 32 -15.24 0.31 -9.83
N ARG A 33 -15.35 0.38 -8.51
CA ARG A 33 -14.55 1.33 -7.75
C ARG A 33 -13.15 0.79 -7.42
N MET A 34 -12.10 1.53 -7.84
CA MET A 34 -10.74 1.29 -7.37
C MET A 34 -10.57 1.80 -5.92
N PRO A 35 -10.02 0.98 -5.01
CA PRO A 35 -9.59 1.44 -3.70
C PRO A 35 -8.44 2.44 -3.79
N LYS A 36 -8.29 3.31 -2.79
CA LYS A 36 -7.19 4.30 -2.73
C LYS A 36 -5.80 3.65 -2.74
N TYR A 37 -5.69 2.40 -2.28
CA TYR A 37 -4.48 1.57 -2.36
C TYR A 37 -4.26 0.89 -3.72
N GLY A 38 -4.90 1.34 -4.79
CA GLY A 38 -4.86 0.68 -6.11
C GLY A 38 -3.44 0.27 -6.56
N ASN A 39 -2.47 1.19 -6.46
CA ASN A 39 -1.07 0.89 -6.79
C ASN A 39 -0.30 0.18 -5.67
N PHE A 40 -0.74 0.29 -4.41
CA PHE A 40 -0.07 -0.36 -3.29
C PHE A 40 -0.11 -1.89 -3.39
N VAL A 41 -1.16 -2.44 -4.01
CA VAL A 41 -1.26 -3.88 -4.29
C VAL A 41 -0.13 -4.34 -5.22
N LEU A 42 0.45 -3.45 -6.03
CA LEU A 42 1.56 -3.76 -6.95
C LEU A 42 2.86 -4.15 -6.23
N TYR A 43 3.03 -3.79 -4.96
CA TYR A 43 4.12 -4.32 -4.13
C TYR A 43 4.07 -5.86 -3.98
N PHE A 44 2.87 -6.43 -4.13
CA PHE A 44 2.58 -7.86 -3.88
C PHE A 44 2.13 -8.61 -5.14
N SER A 45 1.76 -7.89 -6.21
CA SER A 45 1.39 -8.48 -7.50
C SER A 45 2.57 -9.08 -8.26
N THR A 46 2.25 -9.89 -9.28
CA THR A 46 3.23 -10.42 -10.24
C THR A 46 3.40 -9.48 -11.44
N GLY A 47 4.49 -9.66 -12.19
CA GLY A 47 4.78 -8.92 -13.43
C GLY A 47 5.80 -7.77 -13.30
N ASN A 48 6.23 -7.23 -14.44
CA ASN A 48 7.34 -6.28 -14.55
C ASN A 48 7.10 -4.96 -13.82
N ILE A 49 5.84 -4.50 -13.77
CA ILE A 49 5.48 -3.27 -13.05
C ILE A 49 5.74 -3.47 -11.55
N ALA A 50 5.34 -4.61 -11.00
CA ALA A 50 5.53 -4.95 -9.59
C ALA A 50 7.02 -5.04 -9.19
N GLU A 51 7.92 -5.41 -10.10
CA GLU A 51 9.37 -5.41 -9.82
C GLU A 51 9.91 -4.02 -9.50
N SER A 52 9.33 -2.96 -10.09
CA SER A 52 9.75 -1.59 -9.79
C SER A 52 9.32 -1.17 -8.39
N PHE A 53 8.12 -1.57 -7.96
CA PHE A 53 7.63 -1.34 -6.60
C PHE A 53 8.49 -2.09 -5.58
N ARG A 54 8.91 -3.33 -5.88
CA ARG A 54 9.76 -4.13 -4.98
C ARG A 54 11.18 -3.58 -4.79
N LYS A 55 11.62 -2.58 -5.57
CA LYS A 55 12.90 -1.88 -5.37
C LYS A 55 12.81 -0.74 -4.34
N ASN A 56 11.61 -0.39 -3.88
CA ASN A 56 11.41 0.62 -2.85
C ASN A 56 12.08 0.20 -1.54
N GLU A 57 12.83 1.10 -0.92
CA GLU A 57 13.59 0.81 0.30
C GLU A 57 12.70 0.41 1.49
N HIS A 58 11.52 1.02 1.63
CA HIS A 58 10.58 0.71 2.71
C HIS A 58 9.95 -0.66 2.50
N TYR A 59 9.69 -1.03 1.24
CA TYR A 59 9.24 -2.38 0.92
C TYR A 59 10.30 -3.43 1.19
N LEU A 60 11.55 -3.21 0.78
CA LEU A 60 12.65 -4.15 1.03
C LEU A 60 12.87 -4.36 2.54
N LYS A 61 12.76 -3.28 3.32
CA LYS A 61 12.80 -3.36 4.78
C LYS A 61 11.61 -4.14 5.34
N PHE A 62 10.40 -3.84 4.88
CA PHE A 62 9.17 -4.55 5.26
C PHE A 62 9.28 -6.05 4.96
N GLU A 63 9.72 -6.42 3.77
CA GLU A 63 9.87 -7.82 3.37
C GLU A 63 10.87 -8.56 4.25
N LYS A 64 11.95 -7.89 4.65
CA LYS A 64 12.98 -8.49 5.51
C LYS A 64 12.52 -8.67 6.96
N GLU A 65 11.80 -7.69 7.52
CA GLU A 65 11.39 -7.69 8.93
C GLU A 65 10.05 -8.40 9.17
N HIS A 66 9.16 -8.39 8.17
CA HIS A 66 7.81 -8.96 8.22
C HIS A 66 7.58 -9.96 7.08
N PHE A 67 8.54 -10.89 6.92
CA PHE A 67 8.57 -11.88 5.86
C PHE A 67 7.25 -12.64 5.71
N ASP A 68 6.68 -13.15 6.81
CA ASP A 68 5.46 -13.97 6.76
C ASP A 68 4.26 -13.19 6.18
N LEU A 69 4.13 -11.91 6.53
CA LEU A 69 3.08 -11.04 6.00
C LEU A 69 3.33 -10.71 4.53
N ALA A 70 4.59 -10.43 4.17
CA ALA A 70 4.99 -10.16 2.79
C ALA A 70 4.74 -11.37 1.88
N ASP A 71 5.12 -12.58 2.32
CA ASP A 71 4.93 -13.82 1.59
C ASP A 71 3.44 -14.17 1.45
N LYS A 72 2.66 -14.06 2.54
CA LYS A 72 1.20 -14.22 2.51
C LYS A 72 0.56 -13.32 1.46
N LEU A 73 0.91 -12.03 1.45
CA LEU A 73 0.38 -11.07 0.49
C LEU A 73 0.84 -11.37 -0.94
N LYS A 74 2.11 -11.72 -1.16
CA LYS A 74 2.65 -12.08 -2.49
C LYS A 74 1.97 -13.31 -3.08
N VAL A 75 1.89 -14.38 -2.30
CA VAL A 75 1.26 -15.64 -2.72
C VAL A 75 -0.24 -15.43 -2.90
N GLY A 76 -0.89 -14.74 -1.96
CA GLY A 76 -2.33 -14.46 -2.01
C GLY A 76 -2.72 -13.62 -3.23
N ILE A 77 -2.11 -12.45 -3.38
CA ILE A 77 -2.41 -11.48 -4.45
C ILE A 77 -1.91 -11.97 -5.80
N GLY A 78 -0.72 -12.57 -5.84
CA GLY A 78 -0.14 -13.09 -7.08
C GLY A 78 -0.95 -14.23 -7.73
N ASN A 79 -1.77 -14.92 -6.95
CA ASN A 79 -2.69 -15.97 -7.43
C ASN A 79 -4.07 -15.44 -7.83
N ILE A 80 -4.38 -14.16 -7.60
CA ILE A 80 -5.66 -13.58 -8.03
C ILE A 80 -5.62 -13.39 -9.55
N LYS A 81 -6.64 -13.91 -10.24
CA LYS A 81 -6.82 -13.67 -11.67
C LYS A 81 -7.11 -12.19 -11.91
N SER A 82 -6.40 -11.60 -12.87
CA SER A 82 -6.67 -10.26 -13.37
C SER A 82 -7.91 -10.26 -14.27
N ASP A 83 -9.08 -10.48 -13.66
CA ASP A 83 -10.40 -10.46 -14.30
C ASP A 83 -11.32 -9.41 -13.63
N GLU A 84 -12.58 -9.34 -14.05
CA GLU A 84 -13.59 -8.43 -13.49
C GLU A 84 -13.81 -8.60 -11.97
N ASN A 85 -13.42 -9.75 -11.40
CA ASN A 85 -13.54 -10.03 -9.97
C ASN A 85 -12.25 -9.72 -9.19
N TYR A 86 -11.21 -9.17 -9.83
CA TYR A 86 -9.92 -8.88 -9.19
C TYR A 86 -10.06 -8.11 -7.87
N PHE A 87 -10.78 -6.98 -7.87
CA PHE A 87 -11.00 -6.17 -6.65
C PHE A 87 -11.89 -6.85 -5.62
N ARG A 88 -12.84 -7.69 -6.05
CA ARG A 88 -13.67 -8.50 -5.15
C ARG A 88 -12.82 -9.54 -4.42
N ASN A 89 -11.90 -10.17 -5.15
CA ASN A 89 -10.98 -11.16 -4.60
C ASN A 89 -9.89 -10.53 -3.73
N LEU A 90 -9.51 -9.27 -3.99
CA LEU A 90 -8.59 -8.52 -3.12
C LEU A 90 -9.17 -8.21 -1.73
N LYS A 91 -10.49 -8.19 -1.59
CA LYS A 91 -11.17 -7.82 -0.34
C LYS A 91 -10.71 -8.66 0.86
N GLN A 92 -10.41 -9.94 0.63
CA GLN A 92 -9.93 -10.85 1.69
C GLN A 92 -8.53 -10.48 2.23
N PHE A 93 -7.78 -9.63 1.52
CA PHE A 93 -6.44 -9.17 1.90
C PHE A 93 -6.42 -7.72 2.40
N GLU A 94 -7.57 -7.05 2.52
CA GLU A 94 -7.63 -5.62 2.89
C GLU A 94 -6.98 -5.32 4.24
N GLU A 95 -7.19 -6.19 5.24
CA GLU A 95 -6.58 -6.04 6.57
C GLU A 95 -5.06 -6.23 6.52
N ASP A 96 -4.59 -7.27 5.82
CA ASP A 96 -3.16 -7.55 5.64
C ASP A 96 -2.46 -6.42 4.85
N LEU A 97 -3.12 -5.91 3.80
CA LEU A 97 -2.64 -4.77 3.01
C LEU A 97 -2.56 -3.51 3.87
N TYR A 98 -3.56 -3.27 4.71
CA TYR A 98 -3.55 -2.12 5.60
C TYR A 98 -2.44 -2.23 6.66
N GLU A 99 -2.20 -3.43 7.19
CA GLU A 99 -1.10 -3.66 8.13
C GLU A 99 0.26 -3.44 7.47
N ALA A 100 0.46 -3.94 6.24
CA ALA A 100 1.66 -3.67 5.47
C ALA A 100 1.87 -2.17 5.23
N TYR A 101 0.80 -1.45 4.89
CA TYR A 101 0.82 0.01 4.76
C TYR A 101 1.24 0.70 6.06
N ARG A 102 0.66 0.29 7.20
CA ARG A 102 1.00 0.84 8.52
C ARG A 102 2.47 0.64 8.87
N ILE A 103 3.00 -0.55 8.62
CA ILE A 103 4.40 -0.88 8.88
C ILE A 103 5.32 -0.01 8.00
N MET A 104 5.05 0.07 6.69
CA MET A 104 5.86 0.88 5.78
C MET A 104 5.81 2.38 6.11
N ARG A 105 4.64 2.90 6.52
CA ARG A 105 4.52 4.27 7.07
C ARG A 105 5.31 4.43 8.37
N GLY A 106 5.37 3.39 9.21
CA GLY A 106 6.22 3.32 10.41
C GLY A 106 7.72 3.42 10.12
N TYR A 107 8.16 3.04 8.91
CA TYR A 107 9.53 3.25 8.45
C TYR A 107 9.80 4.65 7.88
N GLY A 108 8.79 5.52 7.84
CA GLY A 108 8.91 6.88 7.34
C GLY A 108 8.55 7.07 5.87
N ALA A 109 8.05 6.03 5.18
CA ALA A 109 7.47 6.20 3.85
C ALA A 109 6.34 7.24 3.91
N VAL A 110 6.14 8.08 2.90
CA VAL A 110 4.93 8.92 2.77
C VAL A 110 3.89 8.26 1.86
N ASP A 111 2.62 8.63 2.01
CA ASP A 111 1.52 8.07 1.19
C ASP A 111 1.83 8.17 -0.31
N GLN A 112 2.40 9.28 -0.78
CA GLN A 112 2.77 9.45 -2.18
C GLN A 112 3.80 8.39 -2.64
N GLN A 113 4.77 8.02 -1.81
CA GLN A 113 5.75 6.99 -2.16
C GLN A 113 5.15 5.58 -2.23
N LEU A 114 4.08 5.33 -1.47
CA LEU A 114 3.42 4.03 -1.41
C LEU A 114 2.28 3.88 -2.44
N PHE A 115 1.76 4.99 -2.97
CA PHE A 115 0.65 4.99 -3.91
C PHE A 115 1.01 5.50 -5.32
N SER A 116 2.23 6.02 -5.55
CA SER A 116 2.68 6.49 -6.87
C SER A 116 2.87 5.37 -7.88
#